data_AF-A0A0D6TBL3-F1
#
_entry.id   AF-A0A0D6TBL3-F1
#
_cell.length_a   1.000
_cell.length_b   1.000
_cell.length_c   1.000
_cell.angle_alpha   90.00
_cell.angle_beta   90.00
_cell.angle_gamma   90.00
#
_symmetry.space_group_name_H-M   'P 1'
#
loop_
_entity.id
_entity.type
_entity.pdbx_description
1 polymer ?
#
loop_
_entity_poly.entity_id
_entity_poly.type
_entity_poly.pdbx_seq_one_letter_code
_entity_poly.pdbx_strand_id
1 'polypeptide(L)'
;MRHFVYGAAVVLGLAMPAMAEYPERDIQGIIQWGAGGSTDTVSRSVTPHAEEILGAKVILQNVTGGVGAIGLNQADRADADGYTLLFGAENPLLYKVMGLGEKDYSDFVPINVIARGIPILVAQPDAPFDTFPEMIAYINENPGEVRFGSTGPGGLPSVVTAMINDKTPIEVTAVPYDGDGPALTALQGGAIDVMPAVLGAALEPVRAGNLKAIAIFDTEGVPQLPDVPAITDTNPEFADLLPWGPFFGIFVKAGTPDDIVAKLTDAYGQATQNADFLSMMEGRGFRMLSLTGAEAQEFLDGWQSQTAWILYDAEIAKNSPEDFGISRP
;
A
#
# COMPACT_ATOMS: atom_id res chain seq x y z
N MET A 1 -72.18 -42.63 28.36
CA MET A 1 -70.80 -42.11 28.42
C MET A 1 -70.31 -41.94 26.99
N ARG A 2 -70.09 -40.70 26.54
CA ARG A 2 -69.59 -40.37 25.20
C ARG A 2 -68.16 -39.88 25.37
N HIS A 3 -67.17 -40.64 24.90
CA HIS A 3 -65.77 -40.25 24.95
C HIS A 3 -65.44 -39.42 23.71
N PHE A 4 -65.13 -38.14 23.93
CA PHE A 4 -64.50 -37.27 22.93
C PHE A 4 -63.00 -37.56 22.91
N VAL A 5 -62.49 -38.00 21.76
CA VAL A 5 -61.05 -38.12 21.50
C VAL A 5 -60.60 -36.82 20.85
N TYR A 6 -59.87 -35.98 21.60
CA TYR A 6 -59.21 -34.80 21.05
C TYR A 6 -57.89 -35.24 20.40
N GLY A 7 -57.81 -35.14 19.07
CA GLY A 7 -56.58 -35.33 18.32
C GLY A 7 -55.64 -34.13 18.49
N ALA A 8 -54.43 -34.38 18.97
CA ALA A 8 -53.37 -33.38 19.05
C ALA A 8 -52.78 -33.14 17.65
N ALA A 9 -52.99 -31.94 17.10
CA ALA A 9 -52.33 -31.49 15.89
C ALA A 9 -50.90 -31.05 16.22
N VAL A 10 -49.91 -31.78 15.73
CA VAL A 10 -48.49 -31.40 15.79
C VAL A 10 -48.25 -30.34 14.72
N VAL A 11 -48.06 -29.09 15.13
CA VAL A 11 -47.60 -28.01 14.25
C VAL A 11 -46.09 -28.16 14.10
N LEU A 12 -45.61 -28.65 12.95
CA LEU A 12 -44.21 -28.53 12.56
C LEU A 12 -43.94 -27.04 12.28
N GLY A 13 -43.30 -26.36 13.23
CA GLY A 13 -42.76 -25.02 13.01
C GLY A 13 -41.66 -25.09 11.95
N LEU A 14 -41.91 -24.45 10.80
CA LEU A 14 -40.88 -24.10 9.82
C LEU A 14 -39.92 -23.12 10.49
N ALA A 15 -38.83 -23.61 11.06
CA ALA A 15 -37.70 -22.77 11.41
C ALA A 15 -37.11 -22.25 10.09
N MET A 16 -37.43 -21.00 9.73
CA MET A 16 -36.65 -20.30 8.71
C MET A 16 -35.21 -20.26 9.23
N PRO A 17 -34.20 -20.64 8.42
CA PRO A 17 -32.82 -20.43 8.82
C PRO A 17 -32.67 -18.93 9.07
N ALA A 18 -32.31 -18.57 10.30
CA ALA A 18 -31.87 -17.20 10.57
C ALA A 18 -30.69 -16.96 9.63
N MET A 19 -30.79 -15.97 8.73
CA MET A 19 -29.62 -15.51 8.00
C MET A 19 -28.66 -14.99 9.06
N ALA A 20 -27.55 -15.70 9.25
CA ALA A 20 -26.45 -15.30 10.11
C ALA A 20 -26.04 -13.86 9.74
N GLU A 21 -26.02 -12.96 10.72
CA GLU A 21 -25.73 -11.55 10.47
C GLU A 21 -24.21 -11.36 10.44
N TYR A 22 -23.62 -11.22 9.25
CA TYR A 22 -22.20 -10.91 9.13
C TYR A 22 -21.90 -9.51 9.71
N PRO A 23 -20.80 -9.31 10.47
CA PRO A 23 -19.91 -10.32 11.04
C PRO A 23 -20.40 -10.87 12.39
N GLU A 24 -20.29 -12.19 12.60
CA GLU A 24 -20.62 -12.89 13.86
C GLU A 24 -19.39 -13.18 14.74
N ARG A 25 -18.19 -12.86 14.22
CA ARG A 25 -16.88 -13.07 14.85
C ARG A 25 -15.90 -12.02 14.37
N ASP A 26 -14.75 -11.95 15.03
CA ASP A 26 -13.68 -11.06 14.62
C ASP A 26 -13.17 -11.40 13.21
N ILE A 27 -12.83 -10.35 12.47
CA ILE A 27 -12.26 -10.39 11.12
C ILE A 27 -10.73 -10.37 11.26
N GLN A 28 -10.03 -11.19 10.49
CA GLN A 28 -8.57 -11.11 10.37
C GLN A 28 -8.20 -10.08 9.31
N GLY A 29 -7.32 -9.14 9.65
CA GLY A 29 -6.72 -8.22 8.68
C GLY A 29 -5.25 -8.50 8.49
N ILE A 30 -4.85 -8.87 7.27
CA ILE A 30 -3.47 -9.17 6.91
C ILE A 30 -2.85 -7.94 6.28
N ILE A 31 -1.88 -7.32 6.95
CA ILE A 31 -1.05 -6.24 6.38
C ILE A 31 0.16 -6.90 5.74
N GLN A 32 0.33 -6.77 4.42
CA GLN A 32 1.38 -7.51 3.69
C GLN A 32 2.81 -6.97 3.90
N TRP A 33 2.96 -5.90 4.67
CA TRP A 33 4.21 -5.17 4.90
C TRP A 33 4.58 -5.10 6.38
N GLY A 34 5.86 -4.82 6.65
CA GLY A 34 6.38 -4.64 7.99
C GLY A 34 5.70 -3.49 8.75
N ALA A 35 5.58 -3.65 10.06
CA ALA A 35 4.98 -2.65 10.94
C ALA A 35 5.73 -1.30 10.89
N GLY A 36 5.00 -0.21 11.11
CA GLY A 36 5.56 1.15 11.10
C GLY A 36 5.76 1.76 9.70
N GLY A 37 5.50 1.02 8.62
CA GLY A 37 5.41 1.56 7.28
C GLY A 37 4.08 2.27 7.00
N SER A 38 3.94 2.84 5.79
CA SER A 38 2.73 3.59 5.42
C SER A 38 1.48 2.73 5.31
N THR A 39 1.57 1.51 4.75
CA THR A 39 0.43 0.58 4.72
C THR A 39 -0.05 0.27 6.13
N ASP A 40 0.87 -0.02 7.06
CA ASP A 40 0.55 -0.30 8.46
C ASP A 40 -0.09 0.91 9.15
N THR A 41 0.48 2.09 8.96
CA THR A 41 -0.05 3.36 9.48
C THR A 41 -1.48 3.61 8.99
N VAL A 42 -1.72 3.59 7.68
CA VAL A 42 -3.04 3.85 7.09
C VAL A 42 -4.05 2.81 7.57
N SER A 43 -3.68 1.53 7.56
CA SER A 43 -4.56 0.42 7.97
C SER A 43 -4.97 0.52 9.43
N ARG A 44 -4.00 0.75 10.33
CA ARG A 44 -4.26 0.87 11.77
C ARG A 44 -5.01 2.14 12.13
N SER A 45 -4.89 3.20 11.34
CA SER A 45 -5.65 4.44 11.54
C SER A 45 -7.12 4.33 11.09
N VAL A 46 -7.39 3.70 9.94
CA VAL A 46 -8.78 3.60 9.43
C VAL A 46 -9.61 2.53 10.14
N THR A 47 -8.95 1.43 10.55
CA THR A 47 -9.63 0.22 11.03
C THR A 47 -10.52 0.45 12.26
N PRO A 48 -10.11 1.17 13.31
CA PRO A 48 -10.95 1.41 14.48
C PRO A 48 -12.30 2.05 14.13
N HIS A 49 -12.33 2.94 13.14
CA HIS A 49 -13.56 3.57 12.67
C HIS A 49 -14.46 2.58 11.90
N ALA A 50 -13.87 1.68 11.12
CA ALA A 50 -14.62 0.61 10.47
C ALA A 50 -15.17 -0.40 11.48
N GLU A 51 -14.44 -0.71 12.56
CA GLU A 51 -14.92 -1.60 13.64
C GLU A 51 -16.19 -1.05 14.31
N GLU A 52 -16.26 0.27 14.54
CA GLU A 52 -17.45 0.92 15.12
C GLU A 52 -18.69 0.74 14.25
N ILE A 53 -18.53 0.76 12.91
CA ILE A 53 -19.61 0.59 11.94
C ILE A 53 -19.97 -0.89 11.77
N LEU A 54 -18.98 -1.77 11.72
CA LEU A 54 -19.16 -3.22 11.55
C LEU A 54 -19.73 -3.89 12.79
N GLY A 55 -19.47 -3.34 13.98
CA GLY A 55 -19.83 -3.96 15.25
C GLY A 55 -18.95 -5.16 15.62
N ALA A 56 -17.81 -5.35 14.96
CA ALA A 56 -16.85 -6.42 15.22
C ALA A 56 -15.40 -5.93 15.14
N LYS A 57 -14.47 -6.69 15.73
CA LYS A 57 -13.05 -6.36 15.70
C LYS A 57 -12.38 -6.83 14.42
N VAL A 58 -11.38 -6.09 13.98
CA VAL A 58 -10.50 -6.43 12.86
C VAL A 58 -9.09 -6.58 13.41
N ILE A 59 -8.64 -7.83 13.54
CA ILE A 59 -7.36 -8.17 14.14
C ILE A 59 -6.25 -8.04 13.10
N LEU A 60 -5.54 -6.91 13.14
CA LEU A 60 -4.47 -6.58 12.21
C LEU A 60 -3.15 -7.30 12.54
N GLN A 61 -2.68 -8.11 11.60
CA GLN A 61 -1.40 -8.83 11.65
C GLN A 61 -0.53 -8.46 10.44
N ASN A 62 0.72 -8.08 10.69
CA ASN A 62 1.71 -7.92 9.63
C ASN A 62 2.25 -9.30 9.20
N VAL A 63 2.11 -9.63 7.92
CA VAL A 63 2.62 -10.86 7.29
C VAL A 63 3.52 -10.46 6.12
N THR A 64 4.83 -10.40 6.40
CA THR A 64 5.83 -9.85 5.47
C THR A 64 6.48 -10.89 4.57
N GLY A 65 7.28 -10.42 3.62
CA GLY A 65 8.17 -11.23 2.79
C GLY A 65 7.67 -11.45 1.36
N GLY A 66 8.61 -11.74 0.46
CA GLY A 66 8.34 -11.90 -0.96
C GLY A 66 7.75 -10.64 -1.61
N VAL A 67 8.15 -9.46 -1.13
CA VAL A 67 7.63 -8.17 -1.62
C VAL A 67 6.11 -8.03 -1.40
N GLY A 68 5.58 -8.68 -0.35
CA GLY A 68 4.15 -8.73 -0.02
C GLY A 68 3.45 -10.01 -0.52
N ALA A 69 4.13 -10.86 -1.31
CA ALA A 69 3.52 -12.05 -1.88
C ALA A 69 3.10 -13.08 -0.81
N ILE A 70 3.79 -13.15 0.34
CA ILE A 70 3.42 -14.09 1.42
C ILE A 70 2.07 -13.69 2.02
N GLY A 71 1.87 -12.40 2.35
CA GLY A 71 0.60 -11.88 2.85
C GLY A 71 -0.54 -12.03 1.84
N LEU A 72 -0.29 -11.66 0.58
CA LEU A 72 -1.25 -11.86 -0.52
C LEU A 72 -1.69 -13.34 -0.62
N ASN A 73 -0.74 -14.27 -0.66
CA ASN A 73 -1.03 -15.69 -0.78
C ASN A 73 -1.74 -16.27 0.45
N GLN A 74 -1.50 -15.72 1.64
CA GLN A 74 -2.23 -16.12 2.84
C GLN A 74 -3.70 -15.69 2.75
N ALA A 75 -3.96 -14.43 2.35
CA ALA A 75 -5.32 -13.93 2.15
C ALA A 75 -6.06 -14.69 1.04
N ASP A 76 -5.40 -14.96 -0.09
CA ASP A 76 -5.97 -15.73 -1.19
C ASP A 76 -6.28 -17.20 -0.80
N ARG A 77 -5.53 -17.80 0.13
CA ARG A 77 -5.83 -19.16 0.60
C ARG A 77 -6.99 -19.23 1.59
N ALA A 78 -7.43 -18.10 2.14
CA ALA A 78 -8.56 -18.07 3.05
C ALA A 78 -9.88 -18.41 2.34
N ASP A 79 -10.90 -18.71 3.13
CA ASP A 79 -12.26 -18.84 2.62
C ASP A 79 -12.76 -17.48 2.12
N ALA A 80 -13.53 -17.48 1.04
CA ALA A 80 -14.15 -16.26 0.51
C ALA A 80 -15.43 -15.93 1.31
N ASP A 81 -15.28 -15.72 2.62
CA ASP A 81 -16.37 -15.54 3.58
C ASP A 81 -16.37 -14.15 4.24
N GLY A 82 -15.47 -13.25 3.81
CA GLY A 82 -15.32 -11.89 4.34
C GLY A 82 -14.47 -11.76 5.59
N TYR A 83 -14.17 -12.85 6.30
CA TYR A 83 -13.45 -12.78 7.58
C TYR A 83 -11.94 -12.71 7.45
N THR A 84 -11.42 -12.67 6.22
CA THR A 84 -10.01 -12.36 5.96
C THR A 84 -9.92 -11.22 4.96
N LEU A 85 -9.37 -10.10 5.42
CA LEU A 85 -9.09 -8.93 4.60
C LEU A 85 -7.60 -8.82 4.35
N LEU A 86 -7.23 -8.39 3.15
CA LEU A 86 -5.87 -8.01 2.80
C LEU A 86 -5.76 -6.48 2.81
N PHE A 87 -4.86 -5.98 3.63
CA PHE A 87 -4.41 -4.59 3.65
C PHE A 87 -3.14 -4.51 2.84
N GLY A 88 -3.32 -4.10 1.59
CA GLY A 88 -2.32 -4.18 0.55
C GLY A 88 -1.78 -2.81 0.12
N ALA A 89 -0.77 -2.87 -0.74
CA ALA A 89 -0.20 -1.71 -1.43
C ALA A 89 0.01 -2.03 -2.92
N GLU A 90 0.93 -1.38 -3.58
CA GLU A 90 1.03 -1.38 -5.03
C GLU A 90 1.55 -2.68 -5.67
N ASN A 91 2.38 -3.43 -4.95
CA ASN A 91 3.21 -4.50 -5.50
C ASN A 91 2.50 -5.65 -6.20
N PRO A 92 1.37 -6.19 -5.70
CA PRO A 92 0.68 -7.29 -6.37
C PRO A 92 0.37 -7.02 -7.85
N LEU A 93 0.05 -5.76 -8.21
CA LEU A 93 -0.21 -5.38 -9.61
C LEU A 93 1.02 -5.51 -10.52
N LEU A 94 2.23 -5.61 -9.97
CA LEU A 94 3.47 -5.69 -10.73
C LEU A 94 4.07 -7.09 -10.76
N TYR A 95 3.55 -8.06 -10.01
CA TYR A 95 4.20 -9.38 -9.88
C TYR A 95 4.37 -10.11 -11.22
N LYS A 96 3.36 -10.05 -12.10
CA LYS A 96 3.40 -10.70 -13.42
C LYS A 96 4.48 -10.10 -14.33
N VAL A 97 4.49 -8.77 -14.48
CA VAL A 97 5.49 -8.06 -15.32
C VAL A 97 6.91 -8.18 -14.77
N MET A 98 7.05 -8.25 -13.45
CA MET A 98 8.34 -8.45 -12.78
C MET A 98 8.77 -9.93 -12.70
N GLY A 99 7.91 -10.87 -13.07
CA GLY A 99 8.18 -12.31 -12.97
C GLY A 99 8.33 -12.83 -11.53
N LEU A 100 7.62 -12.21 -10.58
CA LEU A 100 7.64 -12.53 -9.14
C LEU A 100 6.54 -13.51 -8.73
N GLY A 101 5.47 -13.62 -9.52
CA GLY A 101 4.36 -14.52 -9.26
C GLY A 101 3.15 -14.26 -10.16
N GLU A 102 2.22 -15.22 -10.17
CA GLU A 102 1.03 -15.19 -11.03
C GLU A 102 -0.21 -14.57 -10.36
N LYS A 103 -0.22 -14.50 -9.02
CA LYS A 103 -1.35 -13.92 -8.28
C LYS A 103 -1.20 -12.42 -8.13
N ASP A 104 -2.29 -11.70 -8.26
CA ASP A 104 -2.36 -10.24 -8.07
C ASP A 104 -3.75 -9.85 -7.55
N TYR A 105 -4.12 -8.57 -7.65
CA TYR A 105 -5.44 -8.11 -7.20
C TYR A 105 -6.61 -8.57 -8.08
N SER A 106 -6.38 -9.22 -9.23
CA SER A 106 -7.47 -9.85 -10.00
C SER A 106 -8.10 -11.05 -9.28
N ASP A 107 -7.42 -11.63 -8.29
CA ASP A 107 -7.95 -12.68 -7.41
C ASP A 107 -8.74 -12.10 -6.21
N PHE A 108 -8.96 -10.77 -6.18
CA PHE A 108 -9.55 -10.03 -5.07
C PHE A 108 -10.61 -9.03 -5.55
N VAL A 109 -11.43 -8.56 -4.61
CA VAL A 109 -12.35 -7.45 -4.78
C VAL A 109 -11.85 -6.27 -3.94
N PRO A 110 -11.65 -5.08 -4.51
CA PRO A 110 -11.26 -3.90 -3.75
C PRO A 110 -12.44 -3.41 -2.89
N ILE A 111 -12.25 -3.39 -1.58
CA ILE A 111 -13.20 -2.84 -0.60
C ILE A 111 -13.05 -1.32 -0.53
N ASN A 112 -11.81 -0.82 -0.46
CA ASN A 112 -11.52 0.60 -0.49
C ASN A 112 -10.06 0.84 -0.91
N VAL A 113 -9.82 1.71 -1.89
CA VAL A 113 -8.48 2.27 -2.14
C VAL A 113 -8.40 3.60 -1.40
N ILE A 114 -7.72 3.58 -0.26
CA ILE A 114 -7.85 4.59 0.78
C ILE A 114 -7.14 5.88 0.40
N ALA A 115 -5.87 5.77 0.04
CA ALA A 115 -5.00 6.91 -0.17
C ALA A 115 -3.81 6.55 -1.06
N ARG A 116 -3.17 7.59 -1.61
CA ARG A 116 -1.83 7.54 -2.20
C ARG A 116 -0.81 8.18 -1.28
N GLY A 117 0.38 7.59 -1.24
CA GLY A 117 1.57 8.16 -0.61
C GLY A 117 2.29 9.11 -1.55
N ILE A 118 3.02 10.07 -0.97
CA ILE A 118 3.96 10.93 -1.69
C ILE A 118 5.37 10.35 -1.52
N PRO A 119 6.03 9.93 -2.61
CA PRO A 119 7.43 9.51 -2.58
C PRO A 119 8.35 10.66 -2.17
N ILE A 120 9.27 10.39 -1.24
CA ILE A 120 10.37 11.29 -0.89
C ILE A 120 11.68 10.50 -0.85
N LEU A 121 12.80 11.20 -0.97
CA LEU A 121 14.12 10.64 -0.72
C LEU A 121 14.61 11.09 0.65
N VAL A 122 14.98 10.13 1.49
CA VAL A 122 15.42 10.38 2.87
C VAL A 122 16.79 9.80 3.13
N ALA A 123 17.64 10.59 3.75
CA ALA A 123 18.99 10.22 4.15
C ALA A 123 19.11 10.12 5.68
N GLN A 124 20.07 9.34 6.14
CA GLN A 124 20.44 9.32 7.55
C GLN A 124 21.08 10.68 7.96
N PRO A 125 21.02 11.09 9.24
CA PRO A 125 21.42 12.42 9.68
C PRO A 125 22.84 12.83 9.28
N ASP A 126 23.79 11.89 9.38
CA ASP A 126 25.21 12.11 9.13
C ASP A 126 25.60 11.86 7.67
N ALA A 127 24.63 11.70 6.76
CA ALA A 127 24.92 11.52 5.34
C ALA A 127 25.68 12.76 4.79
N PRO A 128 26.70 12.57 3.93
CA PRO A 128 27.58 13.64 3.45
C PRO A 128 26.93 14.54 2.38
N PHE A 129 25.61 14.48 2.25
CA PHE A 129 24.80 15.25 1.32
C PHE A 129 23.48 15.65 1.99
N ASP A 130 22.95 16.81 1.62
CA ASP A 130 21.69 17.37 2.11
C ASP A 130 20.65 17.54 0.99
N THR A 131 21.07 17.41 -0.26
CA THR A 131 20.22 17.56 -1.45
C THR A 131 20.41 16.43 -2.45
N PHE A 132 19.44 16.23 -3.34
CA PHE A 132 19.59 15.24 -4.42
C PHE A 132 20.82 15.48 -5.31
N PRO A 133 21.13 16.71 -5.80
CA PRO A 133 22.35 16.95 -6.57
C PRO A 133 23.64 16.62 -5.81
N GLU A 134 23.71 16.93 -4.51
CA GLU A 134 24.85 16.58 -3.67
C GLU A 134 24.98 15.06 -3.49
N MET A 135 23.86 14.34 -3.35
CA MET A 135 23.87 12.87 -3.30
C MET A 135 24.43 12.29 -4.60
N ILE A 136 23.98 12.77 -5.76
CA ILE A 136 24.49 12.31 -7.06
C ILE A 136 25.99 12.59 -7.19
N ALA A 137 26.45 13.79 -6.81
CA ALA A 137 27.87 14.12 -6.82
C ALA A 137 28.68 13.16 -5.91
N TYR A 138 28.19 12.92 -4.69
CA TYR A 138 28.85 12.02 -3.75
C TYR A 138 28.91 10.57 -4.26
N ILE A 139 27.82 10.05 -4.85
CA ILE A 139 27.80 8.70 -5.43
C ILE A 139 28.81 8.58 -6.57
N ASN A 140 28.89 9.58 -7.45
CA ASN A 140 29.83 9.56 -8.58
C ASN A 140 31.31 9.58 -8.12
N GLU A 141 31.60 10.23 -7.00
CA GLU A 141 32.94 10.24 -6.39
C GLU A 141 33.24 8.94 -5.61
N ASN A 142 32.21 8.23 -5.14
CA ASN A 142 32.32 7.06 -4.27
C ASN A 142 31.43 5.89 -4.78
N PRO A 143 31.66 5.39 -6.01
CA PRO A 143 30.80 4.38 -6.63
C PRO A 143 30.74 3.10 -5.79
N GLY A 144 29.52 2.63 -5.52
CA GLY A 144 29.24 1.42 -4.75
C GLY A 144 29.31 1.58 -3.23
N GLU A 145 29.79 2.72 -2.71
CA GLU A 145 29.94 2.94 -1.25
C GLU A 145 28.63 3.29 -0.55
N VAL A 146 27.70 3.96 -1.24
CA VAL A 146 26.40 4.35 -0.67
C VAL A 146 25.50 3.13 -0.53
N ARG A 147 25.05 2.85 0.70
CA ARG A 147 24.08 1.79 1.01
C ARG A 147 22.67 2.34 0.83
N PHE A 148 22.01 1.91 -0.22
CA PHE A 148 20.73 2.42 -0.67
C PHE A 148 19.60 1.46 -0.26
N GLY A 149 18.66 1.91 0.55
CA GLY A 149 17.55 1.07 1.01
C GLY A 149 16.58 0.71 -0.13
N SER A 150 16.11 -0.53 -0.13
CA SER A 150 15.10 -1.05 -1.07
C SER A 150 14.07 -1.91 -0.35
N THR A 151 12.88 -2.08 -0.91
CA THR A 151 11.89 -3.07 -0.46
C THR A 151 11.68 -4.23 -1.45
N GLY A 152 12.59 -4.37 -2.41
CA GLY A 152 12.52 -5.37 -3.46
C GLY A 152 11.77 -4.90 -4.71
N PRO A 153 11.80 -5.69 -5.81
CA PRO A 153 11.35 -5.23 -7.11
C PRO A 153 9.86 -4.89 -7.15
N GLY A 154 9.50 -3.77 -7.80
CA GLY A 154 8.12 -3.26 -7.88
C GLY A 154 7.64 -2.48 -6.66
N GLY A 155 8.39 -2.45 -5.55
CA GLY A 155 8.04 -1.61 -4.40
C GLY A 155 8.48 -0.17 -4.62
N LEU A 156 7.82 0.77 -3.93
CA LEU A 156 8.12 2.20 -3.97
C LEU A 156 9.62 2.55 -4.07
N PRO A 157 10.50 2.09 -3.15
CA PRO A 157 11.92 2.36 -3.23
C PRO A 157 12.58 1.90 -4.53
N SER A 158 12.20 0.73 -5.03
CA SER A 158 12.76 0.21 -6.28
C SER A 158 12.24 0.96 -7.51
N VAL A 159 10.97 1.39 -7.51
CA VAL A 159 10.41 2.22 -8.59
C VAL A 159 11.05 3.60 -8.62
N VAL A 160 11.26 4.25 -7.46
CA VAL A 160 11.97 5.54 -7.44
C VAL A 160 13.43 5.36 -7.84
N THR A 161 14.09 4.28 -7.41
CA THR A 161 15.46 3.97 -7.85
C THR A 161 15.53 3.70 -9.36
N ALA A 162 14.50 3.10 -9.95
CA ALA A 162 14.34 2.94 -11.39
C ALA A 162 14.31 4.29 -12.10
N MET A 163 13.43 5.19 -11.63
CA MET A 163 13.31 6.55 -12.16
C MET A 163 14.63 7.32 -12.05
N ILE A 164 15.34 7.18 -10.92
CA ILE A 164 16.67 7.77 -10.76
C ILE A 164 17.62 7.21 -11.80
N ASN A 165 17.72 5.89 -11.97
CA ASN A 165 18.65 5.31 -12.93
C ASN A 165 18.32 5.61 -14.40
N ASP A 166 17.03 5.80 -14.74
CA ASP A 166 16.61 6.22 -16.07
C ASP A 166 17.16 7.62 -16.44
N LYS A 167 17.13 8.56 -15.49
CA LYS A 167 17.58 9.95 -15.72
C LYS A 167 19.06 10.16 -15.39
N THR A 168 19.51 9.57 -14.30
CA THR A 168 20.83 9.74 -13.68
C THR A 168 21.30 8.40 -13.10
N PRO A 169 21.97 7.56 -13.90
CA PRO A 169 22.50 6.28 -13.44
C PRO A 169 23.36 6.43 -12.17
N ILE A 170 23.08 5.60 -11.16
CA ILE A 170 23.80 5.59 -9.88
C ILE A 170 24.39 4.23 -9.59
N GLU A 171 25.63 4.19 -9.10
CA GLU A 171 26.27 2.97 -8.63
C GLU A 171 26.21 2.91 -7.10
N VAL A 172 25.26 2.13 -6.58
CA VAL A 172 24.98 2.03 -5.14
C VAL A 172 24.81 0.58 -4.68
N THR A 173 25.05 0.32 -3.40
CA THR A 173 24.79 -1.00 -2.80
C THR A 173 23.34 -1.06 -2.32
N ALA A 174 22.47 -1.77 -3.05
CA ALA A 174 21.08 -1.96 -2.65
C ALA A 174 20.95 -2.90 -1.42
N VAL A 175 20.23 -2.46 -0.39
CA VAL A 175 19.98 -3.22 0.84
C VAL A 175 18.48 -3.45 1.01
N PRO A 176 17.97 -4.69 0.87
CA PRO A 176 16.55 -4.98 0.89
C PRO A 176 15.98 -5.09 2.31
N TYR A 177 14.73 -4.63 2.47
CA TYR A 177 13.94 -4.70 3.70
C TYR A 177 12.49 -5.11 3.43
N ASP A 178 11.81 -5.61 4.46
CA ASP A 178 10.40 -6.04 4.41
C ASP A 178 9.37 -4.88 4.46
N GLY A 179 9.74 -3.70 3.95
CA GLY A 179 8.89 -2.49 3.91
C GLY A 179 9.57 -1.25 4.50
N ASP A 180 8.90 -0.10 4.36
CA ASP A 180 9.39 1.21 4.82
C ASP A 180 9.72 1.24 6.32
N GLY A 181 8.90 0.64 7.18
CA GLY A 181 9.11 0.70 8.64
C GLY A 181 10.46 0.11 9.09
N PRO A 182 10.77 -1.16 8.75
CA PRO A 182 12.08 -1.75 9.00
C PRO A 182 13.24 -0.96 8.37
N ALA A 183 13.06 -0.48 7.14
CA ALA A 183 14.10 0.26 6.41
C ALA A 183 14.39 1.64 7.02
N LEU A 184 13.36 2.40 7.41
CA LEU A 184 13.50 3.69 8.09
C LEU A 184 14.13 3.53 9.47
N THR A 185 13.88 2.42 10.16
CA THR A 185 14.57 2.07 11.41
C THR A 185 16.06 1.83 11.16
N ALA A 186 16.40 1.10 10.10
CA ALA A 186 17.78 0.86 9.70
C ALA A 186 18.51 2.13 9.26
N LEU A 187 17.81 3.04 8.57
CA LEU A 187 18.31 4.36 8.17
C LEU A 187 18.63 5.23 9.39
N GLN A 188 17.71 5.32 10.36
CA GLN A 188 17.95 6.03 11.62
C GLN A 188 19.14 5.46 12.41
N GLY A 189 19.35 4.14 12.32
CA GLY A 189 20.49 3.47 12.95
C GLY A 189 21.80 3.51 12.15
N GLY A 190 21.81 4.13 10.96
CA GLY A 190 22.99 4.20 10.09
C GLY A 190 23.40 2.86 9.45
N ALA A 191 22.49 1.89 9.36
CA ALA A 191 22.72 0.62 8.65
C ALA A 191 22.57 0.77 7.13
N ILE A 192 21.83 1.79 6.68
CA ILE A 192 21.79 2.31 5.30
C ILE A 192 21.97 3.82 5.34
N ASP A 193 22.30 4.42 4.19
CA ASP A 193 22.68 5.83 4.09
C ASP A 193 21.53 6.70 3.56
N VAL A 194 20.75 6.15 2.62
CA VAL A 194 19.64 6.84 1.96
C VAL A 194 18.64 5.81 1.43
N MET A 195 17.37 6.18 1.36
CA MET A 195 16.35 5.40 0.66
C MET A 195 15.20 6.30 0.20
N PRO A 196 14.50 5.93 -0.88
CA PRO A 196 13.17 6.45 -1.11
C PRO A 196 12.22 5.88 -0.07
N ALA A 197 11.28 6.69 0.39
CA ALA A 197 10.27 6.30 1.36
C ALA A 197 8.97 7.05 1.09
N VAL A 198 7.88 6.64 1.72
CA VAL A 198 6.63 7.40 1.69
C VAL A 198 6.64 8.47 2.79
N LEU A 199 6.29 9.71 2.43
CA LEU A 199 6.23 10.85 3.34
C LEU A 199 5.49 10.52 4.64
N GLY A 200 4.34 9.86 4.59
CA GLY A 200 3.54 9.58 5.79
C GLY A 200 4.17 8.66 6.83
N ALA A 201 5.17 7.85 6.44
CA ALA A 201 5.97 7.06 7.38
C ALA A 201 7.23 7.80 7.85
N ALA A 202 7.82 8.64 6.99
CA ALA A 202 9.09 9.32 7.24
C ALA A 202 8.95 10.72 7.87
N LEU A 203 7.77 11.35 7.80
CA LEU A 203 7.57 12.74 8.20
C LEU A 203 7.95 13.02 9.65
N GLU A 204 7.49 12.19 10.59
CA GLU A 204 7.79 12.40 12.02
C GLU A 204 9.28 12.19 12.34
N PRO A 205 9.96 11.13 11.86
CA PRO A 205 11.41 11.03 11.95
C PRO A 205 12.17 12.23 11.34
N VAL A 206 11.70 12.77 10.20
CA VAL A 206 12.29 13.97 9.58
C VAL A 206 12.10 15.20 10.45
N ARG A 207 10.88 15.45 10.95
CA ARG A 207 10.58 16.57 11.87
C ARG A 207 11.38 16.49 13.18
N ALA A 208 11.65 15.27 13.66
CA ALA A 208 12.46 15.04 14.85
C ALA A 208 13.96 15.25 14.61
N GLY A 209 14.41 15.43 13.36
CA GLY A 209 15.82 15.52 13.00
C GLY A 209 16.55 14.18 13.00
N ASN A 210 15.81 13.07 13.10
CA ASN A 210 16.38 11.71 13.06
C ASN A 210 16.65 11.23 11.63
N LEU A 211 16.12 11.93 10.62
CA LEU A 211 16.33 11.72 9.20
C LEU A 211 16.34 13.07 8.47
N LYS A 212 16.98 13.12 7.30
CA LYS A 212 16.95 14.28 6.39
C LYS A 212 16.11 13.94 5.18
N ALA A 213 15.08 14.73 4.86
CA ALA A 213 14.41 14.63 3.58
C ALA A 213 15.15 15.51 2.56
N ILE A 214 15.65 14.91 1.49
CA ILE A 214 16.57 15.57 0.54
C ILE A 214 15.91 15.86 -0.82
N ALA A 215 14.76 15.25 -1.12
CA ALA A 215 13.92 15.55 -2.27
C ALA A 215 12.49 15.02 -2.08
N ILE A 216 11.51 15.73 -2.64
CA ILE A 216 10.15 15.23 -2.85
C ILE A 216 10.06 14.73 -4.29
N PHE A 217 9.74 13.45 -4.50
CA PHE A 217 9.60 12.85 -5.83
C PHE A 217 8.20 13.12 -6.38
N ASP A 218 7.96 14.39 -6.71
CA ASP A 218 6.73 14.92 -7.30
C ASP A 218 7.05 16.15 -8.17
N THR A 219 6.06 16.67 -8.89
CA THR A 219 6.21 17.89 -9.71
C THR A 219 6.07 19.18 -8.88
N GLU A 220 5.64 19.06 -7.63
CA GLU A 220 5.41 20.16 -6.71
C GLU A 220 5.85 19.79 -5.28
N GLY A 221 6.23 20.80 -4.49
CA GLY A 221 6.54 20.62 -3.07
C GLY A 221 5.30 20.34 -2.23
N VAL A 222 5.51 19.98 -0.96
CA VAL A 222 4.42 19.67 -0.01
C VAL A 222 4.48 20.59 1.21
N PRO A 223 3.33 21.05 1.73
CA PRO A 223 3.30 21.97 2.86
C PRO A 223 3.87 21.36 4.16
N GLN A 224 3.93 20.04 4.27
CA GLN A 224 4.49 19.34 5.43
C GLN A 224 6.02 19.45 5.51
N LEU A 225 6.69 19.72 4.38
CA LEU A 225 8.15 19.86 4.25
C LEU A 225 8.48 21.06 3.32
N PRO A 226 8.20 22.31 3.74
CA PRO A 226 8.28 23.49 2.87
C PRO A 226 9.70 23.83 2.40
N ASP A 227 10.72 23.35 3.12
CA ASP A 227 12.14 23.61 2.81
C ASP A 227 12.75 22.51 1.91
N VAL A 228 12.01 21.44 1.64
CA VAL A 228 12.50 20.33 0.79
C VAL A 228 12.00 20.57 -0.64
N PRO A 229 12.90 20.65 -1.64
CA PRO A 229 12.49 20.92 -3.01
C PRO A 229 11.74 19.74 -3.63
N ALA A 230 10.84 20.03 -4.57
CA ALA A 230 10.39 19.02 -5.51
C ALA A 230 11.56 18.60 -6.40
N ILE A 231 11.61 17.33 -6.80
CA ILE A 231 12.70 16.81 -7.61
C ILE A 231 12.80 17.58 -8.94
N THR A 232 11.66 18.02 -9.49
CA THR A 232 11.57 18.80 -10.72
C THR A 232 12.06 20.24 -10.61
N ASP A 233 12.19 20.79 -9.39
CA ASP A 233 12.75 22.14 -9.20
C ASP A 233 14.24 22.18 -9.54
N THR A 234 14.94 21.06 -9.35
CA THR A 234 16.38 20.92 -9.59
C THR A 234 16.71 19.97 -10.74
N ASN A 235 15.80 19.07 -11.09
CA ASN A 235 15.94 18.04 -12.14
C ASN A 235 14.64 17.98 -12.97
N PRO A 236 14.36 18.97 -13.84
CA PRO A 236 13.12 19.04 -14.62
C PRO A 236 12.83 17.82 -15.50
N GLU A 237 13.84 17.02 -15.82
CA GLU A 237 13.72 15.79 -16.59
C GLU A 237 12.86 14.72 -15.92
N PHE A 238 12.63 14.77 -14.60
CA PHE A 238 11.73 13.82 -13.91
C PHE A 238 10.24 14.10 -14.17
N ALA A 239 9.89 15.21 -14.80
CA ALA A 239 8.49 15.63 -15.00
C ALA A 239 7.68 14.68 -15.91
N ASP A 240 8.32 13.86 -16.75
CA ASP A 240 7.65 12.85 -17.58
C ASP A 240 7.28 11.57 -16.82
N LEU A 241 7.90 11.34 -15.65
CA LEU A 241 7.66 10.20 -14.77
C LEU A 241 6.73 10.53 -13.58
N LEU A 242 6.36 11.81 -13.42
CA LEU A 242 5.65 12.35 -12.26
C LEU A 242 4.39 13.13 -12.70
N PRO A 243 3.34 13.22 -11.86
CA PRO A 243 3.26 12.75 -10.47
C PRO A 243 3.01 11.23 -10.35
N TRP A 244 3.79 10.55 -9.51
CA TRP A 244 3.64 9.13 -9.23
C TRP A 244 3.71 8.85 -7.72
N GLY A 245 3.18 7.71 -7.26
CA GLY A 245 3.26 7.31 -5.86
C GLY A 245 2.53 6.00 -5.57
N PRO A 246 2.88 5.32 -4.46
CA PRO A 246 2.23 4.08 -4.06
C PRO A 246 0.82 4.35 -3.53
N PHE A 247 -0.05 3.35 -3.59
CA PHE A 247 -1.38 3.41 -2.98
C PHE A 247 -1.51 2.41 -1.83
N PHE A 248 -2.54 2.60 -1.01
CA PHE A 248 -2.88 1.70 0.09
C PHE A 248 -4.35 1.31 -0.02
N GLY A 249 -4.63 0.01 -0.01
CA GLY A 249 -5.98 -0.50 -0.25
C GLY A 249 -6.35 -1.66 0.66
N ILE A 250 -7.65 -1.89 0.75
CA ILE A 250 -8.26 -3.01 1.47
C ILE A 250 -8.96 -3.88 0.44
N PHE A 251 -8.71 -5.17 0.51
CA PHE A 251 -9.16 -6.15 -0.45
C PHE A 251 -9.76 -7.34 0.28
N VAL A 252 -10.73 -7.99 -0.36
CA VAL A 252 -11.28 -9.28 0.09
C VAL A 252 -11.17 -10.28 -1.05
N LYS A 253 -11.08 -11.57 -0.74
CA LYS A 253 -10.94 -12.62 -1.76
C LYS A 253 -12.12 -12.61 -2.74
N ALA A 254 -11.83 -12.79 -4.04
CA ALA A 254 -12.87 -12.97 -5.05
C ALA A 254 -13.77 -14.16 -4.72
N GLY A 255 -15.08 -14.02 -5.01
CA GLY A 255 -16.10 -15.00 -4.63
C GLY A 255 -16.69 -14.79 -3.23
N THR A 256 -16.27 -13.75 -2.49
CA THR A 256 -16.94 -13.32 -1.27
C THR A 256 -18.37 -12.86 -1.60
N PRO A 257 -19.41 -13.26 -0.85
CA PRO A 257 -20.79 -12.85 -1.12
C PRO A 257 -20.97 -11.34 -1.27
N ASP A 258 -21.78 -10.91 -2.25
CA ASP A 258 -21.97 -9.50 -2.60
C ASP A 258 -22.49 -8.66 -1.42
N ASP A 259 -23.32 -9.22 -0.56
CA ASP A 259 -23.85 -8.55 0.63
C ASP A 259 -22.76 -8.29 1.68
N ILE A 260 -21.80 -9.21 1.82
CA ILE A 260 -20.63 -9.07 2.66
C ILE A 260 -19.66 -8.02 2.09
N VAL A 261 -19.40 -8.08 0.77
CA VAL A 261 -18.60 -7.07 0.06
C VAL A 261 -19.22 -5.68 0.26
N ALA A 262 -20.54 -5.55 0.11
CA ALA A 262 -21.25 -4.29 0.29
C ALA A 262 -21.12 -3.78 1.74
N LYS A 263 -21.27 -4.65 2.74
CA LYS A 263 -21.14 -4.27 4.16
C LYS A 263 -19.72 -3.81 4.52
N LEU A 264 -18.70 -4.51 4.01
CA LEU A 264 -17.29 -4.10 4.17
C LEU A 264 -17.00 -2.77 3.46
N THR A 265 -17.48 -2.63 2.22
CA THR A 265 -17.30 -1.43 1.41
C THR A 265 -17.95 -0.21 2.07
N ASP A 266 -19.17 -0.35 2.58
CA ASP A 266 -19.87 0.71 3.31
C ASP A 266 -19.11 1.09 4.60
N ALA A 267 -18.70 0.10 5.39
CA ALA A 267 -17.97 0.36 6.64
C ALA A 267 -16.65 1.10 6.40
N TYR A 268 -15.82 0.65 5.46
CA TYR A 268 -14.57 1.33 5.15
C TYR A 268 -14.78 2.65 4.41
N GLY A 269 -15.79 2.76 3.55
CA GLY A 269 -16.17 4.00 2.89
C GLY A 269 -16.62 5.09 3.87
N GLN A 270 -17.31 4.72 4.95
CA GLN A 270 -17.65 5.66 6.03
C GLN A 270 -16.44 5.93 6.96
N ALA A 271 -15.64 4.91 7.27
CA ALA A 271 -14.44 5.05 8.10
C ALA A 271 -13.44 6.05 7.51
N THR A 272 -13.26 6.06 6.18
CA THR A 272 -12.37 7.02 5.50
C THR A 272 -12.87 8.46 5.54
N GLN A 273 -14.14 8.68 5.86
CA GLN A 273 -14.73 10.02 6.04
C GLN A 273 -14.66 10.50 7.50
N ASN A 274 -14.15 9.69 8.43
CA ASN A 274 -13.97 10.11 9.80
C ASN A 274 -13.00 11.31 9.88
N ALA A 275 -13.39 12.35 10.62
CA ALA A 275 -12.63 13.61 10.68
C ALA A 275 -11.23 13.44 11.31
N ASP A 276 -11.10 12.59 12.34
CA ASP A 276 -9.81 12.34 12.99
C ASP A 276 -8.87 11.58 12.05
N PHE A 277 -9.42 10.60 11.33
CA PHE A 277 -8.68 9.87 10.29
C PHE A 277 -8.21 10.80 9.17
N LEU A 278 -9.10 11.62 8.60
CA LEU A 278 -8.75 12.59 7.55
C LEU A 278 -7.68 13.56 8.02
N SER A 279 -7.83 14.13 9.22
CA SER A 279 -6.85 15.06 9.78
C SER A 279 -5.48 14.39 9.98
N MET A 280 -5.45 13.14 10.44
CA MET A 280 -4.21 12.37 10.57
C MET A 280 -3.54 12.10 9.22
N MET A 281 -4.32 11.73 8.20
CA MET A 281 -3.80 11.44 6.85
C MET A 281 -3.23 12.69 6.18
N GLU A 282 -3.95 13.81 6.23
CA GLU A 282 -3.51 15.10 5.71
C GLU A 282 -2.26 15.60 6.46
N GLY A 283 -2.27 15.53 7.80
CA GLY A 283 -1.13 15.91 8.63
C GLY A 283 0.14 15.10 8.36
N ARG A 284 -0.02 13.89 7.80
CA ARG A 284 1.07 13.00 7.35
C ARG A 284 1.40 13.10 5.86
N GLY A 285 0.68 13.91 5.10
CA GLY A 285 0.94 14.11 3.67
C GLY A 285 0.46 12.97 2.76
N PHE A 286 -0.56 12.21 3.19
CA PHE A 286 -1.26 11.28 2.31
C PHE A 286 -2.28 12.03 1.43
N ARG A 287 -2.38 11.63 0.16
CA ARG A 287 -3.43 12.09 -0.75
C ARG A 287 -4.62 11.15 -0.62
N MET A 288 -5.70 11.61 -0.02
CA MET A 288 -6.92 10.81 0.15
C MET A 288 -7.56 10.48 -1.20
N LEU A 289 -7.94 9.21 -1.36
CA LEU A 289 -8.63 8.69 -2.54
C LEU A 289 -10.05 8.22 -2.17
N SER A 290 -10.15 7.34 -1.17
CA SER A 290 -11.42 6.74 -0.70
C SER A 290 -12.29 6.16 -1.82
N LEU A 291 -11.66 5.48 -2.79
CA LEU A 291 -12.34 4.92 -3.96
C LEU A 291 -12.90 3.52 -3.64
N THR A 292 -14.05 3.20 -4.22
CA THR A 292 -14.72 1.89 -4.04
C THR A 292 -15.29 1.40 -5.37
N GLY A 293 -15.65 0.11 -5.44
CA GLY A 293 -16.34 -0.45 -6.60
C GLY A 293 -15.60 -0.21 -7.92
N ALA A 294 -16.32 0.28 -8.94
CA ALA A 294 -15.76 0.52 -10.27
C ALA A 294 -14.65 1.59 -10.28
N GLU A 295 -14.77 2.65 -9.48
CA GLU A 295 -13.76 3.71 -9.40
C GLU A 295 -12.45 3.19 -8.79
N ALA A 296 -12.54 2.30 -7.80
CA ALA A 296 -11.36 1.64 -7.24
C ALA A 296 -10.67 0.76 -8.29
N GLN A 297 -11.45 -0.01 -9.07
CA GLN A 297 -10.88 -0.86 -10.13
C GLN A 297 -10.21 -0.02 -11.23
N GLU A 298 -10.89 1.04 -11.71
CA GLU A 298 -10.34 1.94 -12.72
C GLU A 298 -9.03 2.59 -12.26
N PHE A 299 -8.95 3.00 -11.00
CA PHE A 299 -7.72 3.51 -10.42
C PHE A 299 -6.60 2.46 -10.41
N LEU A 300 -6.90 1.22 -9.98
CA LEU A 300 -5.89 0.15 -9.93
C LEU A 300 -5.37 -0.20 -11.32
N ASP A 301 -6.26 -0.29 -12.32
CA ASP A 301 -5.91 -0.59 -13.71
C ASP A 301 -5.05 0.54 -14.32
N GLY A 302 -5.46 1.79 -14.10
CA GLY A 302 -4.70 2.96 -14.56
C GLY A 302 -3.34 3.07 -13.88
N TRP A 303 -3.27 2.82 -12.57
CA TRP A 303 -2.02 2.81 -11.81
C TRP A 303 -1.08 1.68 -12.30
N GLN A 304 -1.63 0.49 -12.54
CA GLN A 304 -0.88 -0.66 -13.05
C GLN A 304 -0.31 -0.37 -14.43
N SER A 305 -1.14 0.16 -15.34
CA SER A 305 -0.73 0.54 -16.70
C SER A 305 0.43 1.52 -16.66
N GLN A 306 0.27 2.65 -15.97
CA GLN A 306 1.32 3.66 -15.87
C GLN A 306 2.63 3.06 -15.32
N THR A 307 2.56 2.36 -14.19
CA THR A 307 3.77 1.90 -13.49
C THR A 307 4.45 0.74 -14.20
N ALA A 308 3.70 -0.21 -14.76
CA ALA A 308 4.27 -1.34 -15.49
C ALA A 308 5.02 -0.88 -16.74
N TRP A 309 4.51 0.12 -17.46
CA TRP A 309 5.18 0.68 -18.63
C TRP A 309 6.41 1.51 -18.26
N ILE A 310 6.37 2.30 -17.17
CA ILE A 310 7.57 2.97 -16.64
C ILE A 310 8.68 1.94 -16.37
N LEU A 311 8.35 0.84 -15.68
CA LEU A 311 9.33 -0.19 -15.33
C LEU A 311 9.82 -0.97 -16.55
N TYR A 312 8.98 -1.21 -17.55
CA TYR A 312 9.38 -1.90 -18.77
C TYR A 312 10.26 -1.04 -19.67
N ASP A 313 9.91 0.24 -19.85
CA ASP A 313 10.69 1.18 -20.67
C ASP A 313 12.06 1.47 -20.04
N ALA A 314 12.15 1.40 -18.70
CA ALA A 314 13.41 1.47 -17.95
C ALA A 314 14.20 0.14 -17.91
N GLU A 315 13.80 -0.88 -18.68
CA GLU A 315 14.44 -2.21 -18.73
C GLU A 315 14.51 -2.97 -17.38
N ILE A 316 13.59 -2.67 -16.47
CA ILE A 316 13.52 -3.26 -15.13
C ILE A 316 12.48 -4.38 -15.04
N ALA A 317 11.35 -4.22 -15.75
CA ALA A 317 10.38 -5.29 -15.86
C ALA A 317 10.93 -6.44 -16.73
N LYS A 318 10.70 -7.68 -16.29
CA LYS A 318 11.21 -8.88 -16.96
C LYS A 318 10.38 -9.26 -18.19
N ASN A 319 9.09 -8.96 -18.15
CA ASN A 319 8.11 -9.34 -19.16
C ASN A 319 7.40 -8.07 -19.67
N SER A 320 6.91 -8.12 -20.91
CA SER A 320 6.14 -7.01 -21.47
C SER A 320 4.80 -6.86 -20.75
N PRO A 321 4.35 -5.64 -20.39
CA PRO A 321 2.99 -5.42 -19.91
C PRO A 321 1.90 -5.94 -20.87
N GLU A 322 2.18 -5.93 -22.18
CA GLU A 322 1.25 -6.44 -23.20
C GLU A 322 0.96 -7.94 -23.05
N ASP A 323 1.93 -8.72 -22.57
CA ASP A 323 1.77 -10.17 -22.36
C ASP A 323 0.66 -10.49 -21.34
N PHE A 324 0.30 -9.51 -20.51
CA PHE A 324 -0.75 -9.60 -19.48
C PHE A 324 -1.96 -8.71 -19.77
N GLY A 325 -2.07 -8.17 -20.99
CA GLY A 325 -3.20 -7.33 -21.40
C GLY A 325 -3.17 -5.90 -20.85
N ILE A 326 -2.04 -5.45 -20.32
CA ILE A 326 -1.88 -4.10 -19.75
C ILE A 326 -1.57 -3.13 -20.88
N SER A 327 -2.58 -2.35 -21.30
CA SER A 327 -2.44 -1.37 -22.38
C SER A 327 -1.54 -0.20 -21.97
N ARG A 328 -0.87 0.45 -22.94
CA ARG A 328 -0.15 1.71 -22.66
C ARG A 328 -1.13 2.81 -22.23
N PRO A 329 -0.74 3.66 -21.27
CA PRO A 329 -1.52 4.83 -20.86
C PRO A 329 -1.56 5.91 -21.95
#